data_AF-A0A743TM06-F1
#
_entry.id   AF-A0A743TM06-F1
#
_cell.length_a   1.000
_cell.length_b   1.000
_cell.length_c   1.000
_cell.angle_alpha   90.00
_cell.angle_beta   90.00
_cell.angle_gamma   90.00
#
_symmetry.space_group_name_H-M   'P 1'
#
loop_
_entity.id
_entity.type
_entity.pdbx_description
1 polymer ?
#
loop_
_entity_poly.entity_id
_entity_poly.type
_entity_poly.pdbx_seq_one_letter_code
_entity_poly.pdbx_strand_id
1 'polypeptide(L)' 'MLDDATGKLAAWDGQKAGAAVGVLTLPLEGTESVLTYWKSGTFATEALLWPESVDAVKKANAFSGSAISHAALP' A
#
# COMPACT_ATOMS: atom_id res chain seq x y z
N MET A 1 5.26 1.60 -0.54
CA MET A 1 5.80 2.30 -1.73
C MET A 1 7.29 2.06 -1.82
N LEU A 2 7.91 2.32 -2.97
CA LEU A 2 9.36 2.37 -3.07
C LEU A 2 9.84 3.74 -2.58
N ASP A 3 10.87 3.74 -1.74
CA ASP A 3 11.62 4.94 -1.38
C ASP A 3 12.61 5.25 -2.51
N ASP A 4 12.50 6.43 -3.12
CA ASP A 4 13.29 6.78 -4.32
C ASP A 4 14.79 6.90 -4.04
N ALA A 5 15.18 7.23 -2.80
CA ALA A 5 16.59 7.41 -2.43
C ALA A 5 17.30 6.07 -2.21
N THR A 6 16.61 5.08 -1.65
CA THR A 6 17.19 3.81 -1.21
C THR A 6 16.73 2.60 -2.02
N GLY A 7 15.64 2.71 -2.78
CA GLY A 7 14.97 1.61 -3.46
C GLY A 7 14.28 0.62 -2.52
N LYS A 8 14.24 0.90 -1.21
CA LYS A 8 13.61 0.01 -0.21
C LYS A 8 12.10 0.21 -0.19
N LEU A 9 11.40 -0.83 0.25
CA LEU A 9 9.97 -0.73 0.52
C LEU A 9 9.73 -0.01 1.85
N ALA A 10 8.90 1.02 1.81
CA ALA A 10 8.43 1.80 2.97
C ALA A 10 6.90 1.87 2.99
N ALA A 11 6.32 2.30 4.12
CA ALA A 11 4.90 2.62 4.20
C ALA A 11 4.53 3.67 3.13
N TRP A 12 3.40 3.50 2.45
CA TRP A 12 2.95 4.49 1.48
C TRP A 12 2.48 5.76 2.21
N ASP A 13 2.79 6.94 1.69
CA ASP A 13 2.56 8.24 2.33
C ASP A 13 1.24 8.93 1.93
N GLY A 14 0.48 8.33 1.00
CA GLY A 14 -0.78 8.89 0.50
C GLY A 14 -0.63 10.04 -0.51
N GLN A 15 0.59 10.43 -0.91
CA GLN A 15 0.80 11.64 -1.71
C GLN A 15 0.54 11.46 -3.20
N LYS A 16 0.72 10.25 -3.73
CA LYS A 16 0.57 9.95 -5.16
C LYS A 16 -0.20 8.65 -5.41
N ALA A 17 -1.23 8.74 -6.24
CA ALA A 17 -1.94 7.57 -6.77
C ALA A 17 -0.98 6.67 -7.58
N GLY A 18 -1.16 5.36 -7.49
CA GLY A 18 -0.29 4.36 -8.13
C GLY A 18 1.09 4.16 -7.49
N ALA A 19 1.41 4.87 -6.39
CA ALA A 19 2.68 4.70 -5.70
C ALA A 19 2.66 3.57 -4.64
N ALA A 20 1.48 3.07 -4.26
CA ALA A 20 1.37 1.89 -3.43
C ALA A 20 1.61 0.63 -4.30
N VAL A 21 2.70 -0.08 -4.02
CA VAL A 21 3.17 -1.22 -4.83
C VAL A 21 2.90 -2.59 -4.19
N GLY A 22 2.35 -2.61 -2.98
CA GLY A 22 2.15 -3.83 -2.18
C GLY A 22 1.34 -3.59 -0.91
N VAL A 23 0.75 -4.67 -0.38
CA VAL A 23 0.09 -4.68 0.94
C VAL A 23 0.89 -5.57 1.87
N LEU A 24 1.32 -5.06 3.03
CA LEU A 24 2.12 -5.81 3.99
C LEU A 24 1.35 -7.04 4.51
N THR A 25 2.00 -8.21 4.53
CA THR A 25 1.37 -9.47 4.92
C THR A 25 1.63 -9.82 6.39
N LEU A 26 2.84 -9.52 6.88
CA LEU A 26 3.27 -9.83 8.25
C LEU A 26 3.59 -8.52 8.98
N PRO A 27 3.19 -8.36 10.26
CA PRO A 27 3.57 -7.19 11.04
C PRO A 27 5.10 -7.10 11.16
N LEU A 28 5.60 -5.88 11.26
CA LEU A 28 7.03 -5.57 11.38
C LEU A 28 7.27 -4.81 12.69
N GLU A 29 8.34 -5.15 13.38
CA GLU A 29 8.82 -4.45 14.59
C GLU A 29 9.79 -3.30 14.26
N GLY A 30 10.17 -3.15 12.99
CA GLY A 30 10.99 -2.03 12.49
C GLY A 30 12.50 -2.30 12.50
N THR A 31 12.92 -3.54 12.75
CA THR A 31 14.33 -3.97 12.73
C THR A 31 14.64 -4.93 11.58
N GLU A 32 13.61 -5.38 10.87
CA GLU A 32 13.70 -6.34 9.79
C GLU A 32 14.39 -5.73 8.56
N SER A 33 15.26 -6.52 7.92
CA SER A 33 15.89 -6.16 6.65
C SER A 33 15.09 -6.59 5.42
N VAL A 34 14.10 -7.47 5.60
CA VAL A 34 13.24 -8.02 4.55
C VAL A 34 11.81 -8.07 5.06
N LEU A 35 10.85 -7.80 4.17
CA LEU A 35 9.42 -7.88 4.46
C LEU A 35 8.70 -8.75 3.42
N THR A 36 7.53 -9.27 3.78
CA THR A 36 6.65 -10.03 2.88
C THR A 36 5.39 -9.23 2.61
N TYR A 37 5.02 -9.11 1.34
CA TYR A 37 3.87 -8.33 0.90
C TYR A 37 3.06 -9.06 -0.17
N TRP A 38 1.76 -8.79 -0.21
CA TRP A 38 0.89 -9.18 -1.31
C TRP A 38 1.18 -8.33 -2.53
N LYS A 39 1.47 -8.98 -3.66
CA LYS A 39 1.73 -8.33 -4.96
C LYS A 39 0.53 -8.32 -5.92
N SER A 40 -0.56 -8.97 -5.54
CA SER A 40 -1.78 -9.08 -6.35
C SER A 40 -2.99 -9.43 -5.48
N GLY A 41 -4.19 -9.17 -6.01
CA GLY A 41 -5.47 -9.53 -5.39
C GLY A 41 -6.39 -8.34 -5.15
N THR A 42 -7.63 -8.63 -4.77
CA THR A 42 -8.63 -7.61 -4.44
C THR A 42 -8.88 -7.61 -2.94
N PHE A 43 -8.64 -6.49 -2.26
CA PHE A 43 -8.78 -6.35 -0.81
C PHE A 43 -10.06 -5.58 -0.45
N ALA A 44 -10.63 -5.86 0.72
CA ALA A 44 -11.64 -4.99 1.31
C ALA A 44 -11.00 -3.67 1.73
N THR A 45 -11.60 -2.54 1.35
CA THR A 45 -11.03 -1.19 1.62
C THR A 45 -10.90 -0.93 3.12
N GLU A 46 -11.82 -1.47 3.90
CA GLU A 46 -11.93 -1.33 5.35
C GLU A 46 -10.91 -2.17 6.10
N ALA A 47 -10.37 -3.22 5.47
CA ALA A 47 -9.35 -4.09 6.06
C ALA A 47 -7.92 -3.53 5.91
N LEU A 48 -7.73 -2.52 5.05
CA LEU A 48 -6.44 -1.88 4.83
C LEU A 48 -6.23 -0.72 5.79
N LEU A 49 -5.03 -0.65 6.37
CA LEU A 49 -4.60 0.49 7.17
C LEU A 49 -4.10 1.59 6.23
N TRP A 50 -4.84 2.69 6.16
CA TRP A 50 -4.55 3.82 5.28
C TRP A 50 -3.78 4.91 6.03
N PRO A 51 -2.89 5.66 5.35
CA PRO A 51 -2.27 6.85 5.93
C PRO A 51 -3.33 7.86 6.36
N GLU A 52 -3.08 8.57 7.45
CA GLU A 52 -3.97 9.61 7.94
C GLU A 52 -4.18 10.69 6.86
N SER A 53 -5.42 11.18 6.76
CA SER A 53 -5.80 12.26 5.84
C SER A 53 -5.49 12.03 4.36
N VAL A 54 -5.35 10.76 3.91
CA VAL A 54 -5.21 10.46 2.49
C VAL A 54 -6.42 10.97 1.70
N ASP A 55 -6.15 11.67 0.59
CA ASP A 55 -7.20 12.12 -0.33
C ASP A 55 -7.99 10.94 -0.90
N ALA A 56 -9.31 11.11 -1.07
CA ALA A 56 -10.20 10.04 -1.48
C ALA A 56 -9.88 9.49 -2.88
N VAL A 57 -9.50 10.35 -3.83
CA VAL A 57 -9.16 9.95 -5.20
C VAL A 57 -7.81 9.24 -5.22
N LYS A 58 -6.84 9.71 -4.44
CA LYS A 58 -5.54 9.05 -4.29
C LYS A 58 -5.68 7.69 -3.61
N LYS A 59 -6.52 7.59 -2.58
CA LYS A 59 -6.86 6.33 -1.91
C LYS A 59 -7.45 5.32 -2.88
N ALA A 60 -8.50 5.71 -3.62
CA ALA A 60 -9.17 4.84 -4.59
C ALA A 60 -8.23 4.32 -5.69
N ASN A 61 -7.21 5.10 -6.03
CA ASN A 61 -6.25 4.76 -7.08
C ASN A 61 -4.85 4.42 -6.52
N ALA A 62 -4.74 4.08 -5.24
CA ALA A 62 -3.44 3.92 -4.57
C ALA A 62 -2.55 2.89 -5.28
N PHE A 63 -3.16 1.81 -5.77
CA PHE A 63 -2.49 0.66 -6.39
C PHE A 63 -2.56 0.65 -7.92
N SER A 64 -3.06 1.71 -8.55
CA SER A 64 -3.22 1.76 -10.02
C SER A 64 -1.87 1.56 -10.72
N GLY A 65 -1.83 0.62 -11.67
CA GLY A 65 -0.59 0.18 -12.35
C GLY A 65 0.04 -1.09 -11.75
N SER A 66 -0.48 -1.60 -10.63
CA SER A 66 -0.12 -2.92 -10.08
C SER A 66 -1.23 -3.96 -10.31
N ALA A 67 -0.99 -5.20 -9.87
CA ALA A 67 -2.01 -6.26 -9.88
C ALA A 67 -2.89 -6.28 -8.61
N ILE A 68 -2.82 -5.23 -7.78
CA ILE A 68 -3.60 -5.07 -6.56
C ILE A 68 -4.75 -4.09 -6.82
N SER A 69 -5.92 -4.42 -6.30
CA SER A 69 -7.06 -3.53 -6.23
C SER A 69 -7.73 -3.62 -4.86
N HIS A 70 -8.65 -2.69 -4.58
CA HIS A 70 -9.51 -2.79 -3.41
C HIS A 70 -10.91 -2.27 -3.74
N ALA A 71 -11.90 -2.75 -2.99
CA ALA A 71 -13.28 -2.33 -3.10
C ALA A 71 -13.93 -2.29 -1.71
N ALA A 72 -14.96 -1.48 -1.53
CA ALA A 72 -15.75 -1.50 -0.30
C ALA A 72 -16.57 -2.81 -0.27
N LEU A 73 -16.69 -3.43 0.90
CA LEU A 73 -17.63 -4.53 1.06
C LEU A 73 -19.08 -4.01 0.94
N PRO A 74 -20.01 -4.82 0.40
CA PRO A 74 -21.42 -4.46 0.27
C PRO A 74 -22.11 -4.26 1.62
#